data_AF-A0A743SK75-F1
#
_entry.id   AF-A0A743SK75-F1
#
_cell.length_a   1.000
_cell.length_b   1.000
_cell.length_c   1.000
_cell.angle_alpha   90.00
_cell.angle_beta   90.00
_cell.angle_gamma   90.00
#
_symmetry.space_group_name_H-M   'P 1'
#
loop_
_entity.id
_entity.type
_entity.pdbx_description
1 polymer ?
#
loop_
_entity_poly.entity_id
_entity_poly.type
_entity_poly.pdbx_seq_one_letter_code
_entity_poly.pdbx_strand_id
1 'polypeptide(L)'
;MLTKKPAVVQAFPCVTIASTQAEKLVAMLRRTAAVSRDVERVDDTSLVRHIYDTWCIVNTGSINMLQLTAFVERAINLDIQRYGNQYPQFCNSAVTELKMGLDELKNNPLHQRRYEQFVTPMVFGKQSVSWKEAYGCFRQTALSILNALPAGRHGQT
;
A
#
# COMPACT_ATOMS: atom_id res chain seq x y z
N MET A 1 17.75 27.77 38.94
CA MET A 1 17.60 26.32 38.65
C MET A 1 18.15 26.05 37.26
N LEU A 2 19.20 25.23 37.14
CA LEU A 2 19.78 24.82 35.86
C LEU A 2 18.97 23.63 35.34
N THR A 3 18.12 23.84 34.34
CA THR A 3 17.45 22.75 33.62
C THR A 3 18.50 21.95 32.84
N LYS A 4 18.87 20.76 33.33
CA LYS A 4 19.66 19.80 32.56
C LYS A 4 18.92 19.54 31.24
N LYS A 5 19.55 19.87 30.10
CA LYS A 5 19.02 19.49 28.78
C LYS A 5 18.87 17.95 28.77
N PRO A 6 17.70 17.42 28.40
CA PRO A 6 17.54 15.97 28.28
C PRO A 6 18.51 15.42 27.23
N ALA A 7 19.04 14.22 27.47
CA ALA A 7 19.97 13.56 26.56
C ALA A 7 19.28 13.27 25.21
N VAL A 8 19.99 13.51 24.11
CA VAL A 8 19.49 13.25 22.76
C VAL A 8 19.40 11.75 22.53
N VAL A 9 18.22 11.25 22.19
CA VAL A 9 18.01 9.86 21.76
C VAL A 9 18.64 9.65 20.39
N GLN A 10 19.59 8.71 20.28
CA GLN A 10 20.37 8.48 19.06
C GLN A 10 19.65 7.58 18.05
N ALA A 11 18.75 6.71 18.51
CA ALA A 11 18.03 5.77 17.67
C ALA A 11 16.71 5.34 18.32
N PHE A 12 15.74 5.00 17.48
CA PHE A 12 14.48 4.40 17.87
C PHE A 12 14.31 3.06 17.15
N PRO A 13 13.87 1.99 17.84
CA PRO A 13 13.45 0.76 17.17
C PRO A 13 12.28 1.06 16.22
N CYS A 14 12.47 0.79 14.94
CA CYS A 14 11.45 1.00 13.90
C CYS A 14 11.16 -0.32 13.19
N VAL A 15 9.93 -0.44 12.69
CA VAL A 15 9.58 -1.50 11.73
C VAL A 15 10.41 -1.36 10.45
N THR A 16 10.62 -2.46 9.74
CA THR A 16 11.40 -2.43 8.50
C THR A 16 10.65 -1.69 7.40
N ILE A 17 11.40 -1.08 6.47
CA ILE A 17 10.83 -0.43 5.28
C ILE A 17 10.04 -1.45 4.45
N ALA A 18 10.56 -2.68 4.30
CA ALA A 18 9.93 -3.73 3.52
C ALA A 18 8.57 -4.17 4.10
N SER A 19 8.47 -4.37 5.42
CA SER A 19 7.19 -4.70 6.07
C SER A 19 6.20 -3.54 5.98
N THR A 20 6.67 -2.31 6.16
CA THR A 20 5.83 -1.11 6.01
C THR A 20 5.30 -0.97 4.59
N GLN A 21 6.14 -1.22 3.59
CA GLN A 21 5.77 -1.18 2.18
C GLN A 21 4.72 -2.24 1.84
N ALA A 22 4.87 -3.46 2.37
CA ALA A 22 3.91 -4.54 2.18
C ALA A 22 2.52 -4.18 2.73
N GLU A 23 2.47 -3.66 3.96
CA GLU A 23 1.21 -3.23 4.58
C GLU A 23 0.55 -2.10 3.82
N LYS A 24 1.31 -1.07 3.41
CA LYS A 24 0.79 0.05 2.61
C LYS A 24 0.24 -0.40 1.26
N LEU A 25 0.93 -1.31 0.59
CA LEU A 25 0.50 -1.85 -0.70
C LEU A 25 -0.81 -2.63 -0.57
N VAL A 26 -0.90 -3.57 0.38
CA VAL A 26 -2.11 -4.36 0.62
C VAL A 26 -3.26 -3.46 1.05
N ALA A 27 -3.01 -2.51 1.97
CA ALA A 27 -4.01 -1.57 2.44
C ALA A 27 -4.58 -0.70 1.32
N MET A 28 -3.72 -0.12 0.46
CA MET A 28 -4.14 0.71 -0.66
C MET A 28 -5.06 -0.08 -1.61
N LEU A 29 -4.62 -1.26 -2.03
CA LEU A 29 -5.33 -2.08 -3.00
C LEU A 29 -6.62 -2.67 -2.43
N ARG A 30 -6.58 -3.26 -1.23
CA ARG A 30 -7.74 -3.88 -0.60
C ARG A 30 -8.83 -2.86 -0.28
N ARG A 31 -8.49 -1.68 0.25
CA ARG A 31 -9.49 -0.67 0.58
C ARG A 31 -10.12 -0.07 -0.67
N THR A 32 -9.32 0.17 -1.71
CA THR A 32 -9.84 0.60 -3.02
C THR A 32 -10.82 -0.44 -3.58
N ALA A 33 -10.44 -1.72 -3.57
CA ALA A 33 -11.30 -2.81 -4.01
C ALA A 33 -12.58 -2.90 -3.18
N ALA A 34 -12.49 -2.79 -1.85
CA ALA A 34 -13.65 -2.86 -0.97
C ALA A 34 -14.65 -1.72 -1.21
N VAL A 35 -14.19 -0.49 -1.45
CA VAL A 35 -15.05 0.66 -1.80
C VAL A 35 -15.69 0.48 -3.18
N SER A 36 -14.96 -0.08 -4.15
CA SER A 36 -15.52 -0.40 -5.48
C SER A 36 -16.63 -1.46 -5.40
N ARG A 37 -16.60 -2.35 -4.39
CA ARG A 37 -17.63 -3.37 -4.15
C ARG A 37 -18.83 -2.87 -3.34
N ASP A 38 -18.66 -1.82 -2.55
CA ASP A 38 -19.67 -1.24 -1.68
C ASP A 38 -19.46 0.26 -1.57
N VAL A 39 -20.25 1.02 -2.34
CA VAL A 39 -20.12 2.48 -2.48
C VAL A 39 -20.48 3.24 -1.20
N GLU A 40 -21.22 2.61 -0.28
CA GLU A 40 -21.57 3.21 1.02
C GLU A 40 -20.46 3.02 2.07
N ARG A 41 -19.46 2.19 1.76
CA ARG A 41 -18.31 1.98 2.65
C ARG A 41 -17.50 3.27 2.76
N VAL A 42 -17.12 3.61 3.99
CA VAL A 42 -16.26 4.76 4.28
C VAL A 42 -14.93 4.63 3.53
N ASP A 43 -14.61 5.65 2.77
CA ASP A 43 -13.42 5.74 1.93
C ASP A 43 -12.44 6.78 2.51
N ASP A 44 -11.21 6.35 2.76
CA ASP A 44 -10.14 7.23 3.25
C ASP A 44 -9.44 7.90 2.07
N THR A 45 -9.78 9.17 1.85
CA THR A 45 -9.23 9.96 0.73
C THR A 45 -7.72 10.15 0.81
N SER A 46 -7.12 10.05 2.00
CA SER A 46 -5.68 10.25 2.22
C SER A 46 -4.84 9.03 1.83
N LEU A 47 -5.47 7.87 1.64
CA LEU A 47 -4.81 6.59 1.38
C LEU A 47 -3.93 6.62 0.13
N VAL A 48 -4.29 7.45 -0.86
CA VAL A 48 -3.52 7.68 -2.10
C VAL A 48 -2.07 8.08 -1.86
N ARG A 49 -1.72 8.59 -0.67
CA ARG A 49 -0.33 8.85 -0.27
C ARG A 49 0.58 7.61 -0.37
N HIS A 50 0.02 6.41 -0.23
CA HIS A 50 0.79 5.17 -0.30
C HIS A 50 1.39 4.91 -1.68
N ILE A 51 0.81 5.49 -2.73
CA ILE A 51 1.36 5.45 -4.09
C ILE A 51 2.67 6.25 -4.13
N TYR A 52 2.71 7.43 -3.51
CA TYR A 52 3.92 8.23 -3.37
C TYR A 52 4.95 7.60 -2.41
N ASP A 53 4.50 7.10 -1.26
CA ASP A 53 5.36 6.40 -0.30
C ASP A 53 6.13 5.24 -0.98
N THR A 54 5.44 4.51 -1.87
CA THR A 54 6.04 3.42 -2.66
C THR A 54 7.13 3.93 -3.61
N TRP A 55 6.85 5.01 -4.35
CA TRP A 55 7.84 5.63 -5.23
C TRP A 55 9.09 6.07 -4.42
N CYS A 56 8.91 6.70 -3.26
CA CYS A 56 10.03 7.09 -2.40
C CYS A 56 10.88 5.89 -1.98
N ILE A 57 10.24 4.79 -1.57
CA ILE A 57 10.94 3.58 -1.11
C ILE A 57 11.70 2.94 -2.27
N VAL A 58 11.08 2.80 -3.45
CA VAL A 58 11.72 2.25 -4.66
C VAL A 58 12.94 3.09 -5.06
N ASN A 59 12.81 4.42 -5.02
CA ASN A 59 13.86 5.33 -5.43
C ASN A 59 15.04 5.43 -4.45
N THR A 60 14.98 4.79 -3.27
CA THR A 60 16.17 4.60 -2.41
C THR A 60 17.14 3.55 -2.97
N GLY A 61 16.73 2.77 -3.98
CA GLY A 61 17.62 1.88 -4.76
C GLY A 61 17.85 0.50 -4.16
N SER A 62 17.11 0.08 -3.12
CA SER A 62 17.37 -1.19 -2.42
C SER A 62 16.08 -1.90 -1.98
N ILE A 63 15.26 -2.34 -2.94
CA ILE A 63 14.13 -3.24 -2.65
C ILE A 63 14.52 -4.69 -2.90
N ASN A 64 14.54 -5.49 -1.85
CA ASN A 64 14.58 -6.94 -1.97
C ASN A 64 13.16 -7.44 -2.30
N MET A 65 12.90 -7.69 -3.59
CA MET A 65 11.59 -8.12 -4.07
C MET A 65 11.14 -9.47 -3.48
N LEU A 66 12.06 -10.40 -3.23
CA LEU A 66 11.73 -11.69 -2.63
C LEU A 66 11.20 -11.50 -1.19
N GLN A 67 11.90 -10.69 -0.40
CA GLN A 67 11.49 -10.38 0.97
C GLN A 67 10.18 -9.59 0.99
N LEU A 68 10.01 -8.62 0.08
CA LEU A 68 8.78 -7.83 -0.01
C LEU A 68 7.58 -8.70 -0.38
N THR A 69 7.73 -9.65 -1.31
CA THR A 69 6.67 -10.61 -1.67
C THR A 69 6.24 -11.45 -0.47
N ALA A 70 7.20 -11.98 0.31
CA ALA A 70 6.90 -12.74 1.53
C ALA A 70 6.15 -11.88 2.58
N PHE A 71 6.51 -10.60 2.73
CA PHE A 71 5.77 -9.71 3.62
C PHE A 71 4.38 -9.36 3.11
N VAL A 72 4.18 -9.22 1.80
CA VAL A 72 2.85 -9.00 1.21
C VAL A 72 1.95 -10.22 1.43
N GLU A 73 2.45 -11.44 1.23
CA GLU A 73 1.70 -12.66 1.55
C GLU A 73 1.25 -12.67 3.02
N ARG A 74 2.17 -12.35 3.94
CA ARG A 74 1.84 -12.27 5.36
C ARG A 74 0.82 -11.16 5.68
N ALA A 75 0.95 -10.00 5.05
CA ALA A 75 0.02 -8.88 5.24
C ALA A 75 -1.39 -9.23 4.72
N ILE A 76 -1.50 -9.96 3.61
CA ILE A 76 -2.78 -10.49 3.10
C ILE A 76 -3.42 -11.40 4.16
N ASN A 77 -2.68 -12.36 4.69
CA ASN A 77 -3.20 -13.31 5.69
C ASN A 77 -3.67 -12.59 6.96
N LEU A 78 -2.94 -11.58 7.42
CA LEU A 78 -3.34 -10.75 8.56
C LEU A 78 -4.61 -9.95 8.26
N ASP A 79 -4.73 -9.38 7.05
CA ASP A 79 -5.91 -8.62 6.66
C ASP A 79 -7.14 -9.52 6.48
N ILE A 80 -6.99 -10.76 6.00
CA ILE A 80 -8.07 -11.76 5.98
C ILE A 80 -8.56 -12.04 7.41
N GLN A 81 -7.65 -12.31 8.34
CA GLN A 81 -8.02 -12.58 9.73
C GLN A 81 -8.73 -11.38 10.39
N ARG A 82 -8.31 -10.15 10.09
CA ARG A 82 -8.85 -8.93 10.71
C ARG A 82 -10.15 -8.45 10.08
N TYR A 83 -10.26 -8.53 8.76
CA TYR A 83 -11.32 -7.85 7.98
C TYR A 83 -12.17 -8.81 7.15
N GLY A 84 -11.87 -10.11 7.15
CA GLY A 84 -12.52 -11.09 6.28
C GLY A 84 -14.04 -11.15 6.42
N ASN A 85 -14.55 -11.00 7.65
CA ASN A 85 -15.99 -10.96 7.92
C ASN A 85 -16.71 -9.80 7.23
N GLN A 86 -16.01 -8.70 6.95
CA GLN A 86 -16.58 -7.50 6.33
C GLN A 86 -16.34 -7.45 4.82
N TYR A 87 -15.49 -8.34 4.28
CA TYR A 87 -15.16 -8.38 2.86
C TYR A 87 -14.90 -9.83 2.39
N PRO A 88 -15.96 -10.66 2.29
CA PRO A 88 -15.82 -12.09 1.99
C PRO A 88 -15.09 -12.41 0.68
N GLN A 89 -15.21 -11.55 -0.34
CA GLN A 89 -14.53 -11.72 -1.63
C GLN A 89 -13.00 -11.72 -1.45
N PHE A 90 -12.48 -10.93 -0.50
CA PHE A 90 -11.06 -10.89 -0.17
C PHE A 90 -10.58 -12.20 0.48
N CYS A 91 -11.42 -12.87 1.27
CA CYS A 91 -11.12 -14.20 1.79
C CYS A 91 -11.06 -15.25 0.68
N ASN A 92 -11.98 -15.17 -0.28
CA ASN A 92 -12.10 -16.14 -1.36
C ASN A 92 -10.94 -16.03 -2.37
N SER A 93 -10.59 -14.80 -2.76
CA SER A 93 -9.45 -14.57 -3.66
C SER A 93 -8.81 -13.21 -3.44
N ALA A 94 -7.93 -13.13 -2.43
CA ALA A 94 -7.22 -11.90 -2.09
C ALA A 94 -6.45 -11.32 -3.28
N VAL A 95 -5.66 -12.13 -4.00
CA VAL A 95 -4.87 -11.65 -5.14
C VAL A 95 -5.75 -11.10 -6.26
N THR A 96 -6.91 -11.71 -6.52
CA THR A 96 -7.86 -11.20 -7.51
C THR A 96 -8.43 -9.85 -7.09
N GLU A 97 -8.86 -9.71 -5.83
CA GLU A 97 -9.40 -8.44 -5.35
C GLU A 97 -8.32 -7.34 -5.27
N LEU A 98 -7.06 -7.67 -4.93
CA LEU A 98 -5.96 -6.70 -4.98
C LEU A 98 -5.67 -6.23 -6.42
N LYS A 99 -5.73 -7.14 -7.41
CA LYS A 99 -5.59 -6.78 -8.83
C LYS A 99 -6.76 -5.90 -9.29
N MET A 100 -7.98 -6.20 -8.86
CA MET A 100 -9.14 -5.36 -9.14
C MET A 100 -8.96 -3.95 -8.54
N GLY A 101 -8.51 -3.86 -7.27
CA GLY A 101 -8.18 -2.57 -6.66
C GLY A 101 -7.11 -1.81 -7.44
N LEU A 102 -6.13 -2.51 -8.00
CA LEU A 102 -5.09 -1.88 -8.83
C LEU A 102 -5.63 -1.34 -10.16
N ASP A 103 -6.59 -2.03 -10.76
CA ASP A 103 -7.29 -1.58 -11.97
C ASP A 103 -8.24 -0.41 -11.68
N GLU A 104 -8.92 -0.41 -10.54
CA GLU A 104 -9.73 0.72 -10.07
C GLU A 104 -8.88 1.99 -9.93
N LEU A 105 -7.68 1.88 -9.33
CA LEU A 105 -6.73 3.00 -9.26
C LEU A 105 -6.36 3.56 -10.63
N LYS A 106 -6.31 2.72 -11.67
CA LYS A 106 -5.98 3.15 -13.04
C LYS A 106 -7.17 3.85 -13.70
N ASN A 107 -8.35 3.27 -13.56
CA ASN A 107 -9.50 3.57 -14.41
C ASN A 107 -10.38 4.68 -13.81
N ASN A 108 -10.32 4.87 -12.49
CA ASN A 108 -11.11 5.89 -11.81
C ASN A 108 -10.29 7.19 -11.60
N PRO A 109 -10.64 8.29 -12.28
CA PRO A 109 -9.90 9.56 -12.18
C PRO A 109 -10.01 10.21 -10.79
N LEU A 110 -10.86 9.71 -9.90
CA LEU A 110 -10.92 10.15 -8.50
C LEU A 110 -9.57 10.00 -7.79
N HIS A 111 -8.84 8.90 -8.02
CA HIS A 111 -7.58 8.65 -7.33
C HIS A 111 -6.47 9.61 -7.77
N GLN A 112 -6.40 9.93 -9.06
CA GLN A 112 -5.50 10.96 -9.57
C GLN A 112 -5.81 12.33 -8.94
N ARG A 113 -7.09 12.74 -8.93
CA ARG A 113 -7.50 14.02 -8.32
C ARG A 113 -7.13 14.08 -6.84
N ARG A 114 -7.36 13.01 -6.08
CA ARG A 114 -6.96 12.93 -4.66
C ARG A 114 -5.44 13.02 -4.50
N TYR A 115 -4.67 12.36 -5.36
CA TYR A 115 -3.22 12.45 -5.32
C TYR A 115 -2.75 13.90 -5.53
N GLU A 116 -3.26 14.56 -6.56
CA GLU A 116 -2.92 15.96 -6.86
C GLU A 116 -3.34 16.93 -5.74
N GLN A 117 -4.50 16.69 -5.11
CA GLN A 117 -5.00 17.54 -4.03
C GLN A 117 -4.31 17.29 -2.68
N PHE A 118 -3.94 16.05 -2.39
CA PHE A 118 -3.45 15.66 -1.06
C PHE A 118 -1.94 15.48 -1.03
N VAL A 119 -1.35 14.82 -2.03
CA VAL A 119 0.08 14.46 -2.01
C VAL A 119 0.93 15.60 -2.51
N THR A 120 0.57 16.23 -3.63
CA THR A 120 1.37 17.31 -4.22
C THR A 120 1.66 18.46 -3.24
N PRO A 121 0.69 18.93 -2.42
CA PRO A 121 0.97 19.97 -1.43
C PRO A 121 1.81 19.51 -0.23
N MET A 122 1.86 18.21 0.06
CA MET A 122 2.62 17.66 1.19
C MET A 122 4.11 17.49 0.91
N VAL A 123 4.51 17.45 -0.36
CA VAL A 123 5.90 17.22 -0.77
C VAL A 123 6.63 18.56 -0.90
N PHE A 124 7.31 18.98 0.17
CA PHE A 124 8.21 20.13 0.14
C PHE A 124 9.51 19.77 -0.58
N GLY A 125 9.75 20.30 -1.79
CA GLY A 125 11.00 20.09 -2.52
C GLY A 125 10.96 20.50 -4.00
N LYS A 126 12.11 20.50 -4.67
CA LYS A 126 12.25 20.90 -6.09
C LYS A 126 11.70 19.89 -7.11
N GLN A 127 11.35 18.68 -6.67
CA GLN A 127 10.96 17.58 -7.56
C GLN A 127 9.64 16.97 -7.09
N SER A 128 8.52 17.50 -7.59
CA SER A 128 7.21 16.91 -7.39
C SER A 128 7.02 15.72 -8.34
N VAL A 129 6.71 14.55 -7.80
CA VAL A 129 6.46 13.35 -8.60
C VAL A 129 5.03 13.36 -9.12
N SER A 130 4.88 13.29 -10.44
CA SER A 130 3.57 13.26 -11.08
C SER A 130 2.79 11.98 -10.72
N TRP A 131 1.45 12.03 -10.79
CA TRP A 131 0.60 10.84 -10.65
C TRP A 131 1.05 9.71 -11.58
N LYS A 132 1.31 10.02 -12.85
CA LYS A 132 1.72 9.05 -13.87
C LYS A 132 3.00 8.31 -13.45
N GLU A 133 3.97 9.03 -12.91
CA GLU A 133 5.24 8.47 -12.47
C GLU A 133 5.08 7.64 -11.19
N ALA A 134 4.43 8.20 -10.16
CA ALA A 134 4.23 7.51 -8.89
C ALA A 134 3.35 6.27 -9.05
N TYR A 135 2.22 6.37 -9.76
CA TYR A 135 1.34 5.24 -10.05
C TYR A 135 2.01 4.21 -10.96
N GLY A 136 2.79 4.65 -11.96
CA GLY A 136 3.56 3.73 -12.82
C GLY A 136 4.52 2.86 -11.99
N CYS A 137 5.26 3.48 -11.08
CA CYS A 137 6.13 2.80 -10.13
C CYS A 137 5.33 1.83 -9.22
N PHE A 138 4.28 2.33 -8.56
CA PHE A 138 3.41 1.53 -7.69
C PHE A 138 2.84 0.31 -8.42
N ARG A 139 2.29 0.51 -9.62
CA ARG A 139 1.68 -0.54 -10.43
C ARG A 139 2.70 -1.60 -10.84
N GLN A 140 3.90 -1.20 -11.24
CA GLN A 140 4.96 -2.14 -11.59
C GLN A 140 5.35 -2.99 -10.38
N THR A 141 5.60 -2.37 -9.23
CA THR A 141 5.92 -3.07 -7.98
C THR A 141 4.80 -4.03 -7.57
N ALA A 142 3.54 -3.57 -7.58
CA ALA A 142 2.39 -4.38 -7.23
C ALA A 142 2.22 -5.58 -8.16
N LEU A 143 2.29 -5.41 -9.48
CA LEU A 143 2.17 -6.53 -10.42
C LEU A 143 3.31 -7.53 -10.28
N SER A 144 4.54 -7.07 -10.11
CA SER A 144 5.70 -7.95 -9.88
C SER A 144 5.49 -8.85 -8.65
N ILE A 145 4.91 -8.30 -7.57
CA ILE A 145 4.61 -9.07 -6.35
C ILE A 145 3.40 -9.98 -6.55
N LEU A 146 2.27 -9.44 -6.99
CA LEU A 146 1.00 -10.18 -7.11
C LEU A 146 1.04 -11.30 -8.15
N ASN A 147 1.92 -11.22 -9.14
CA ASN A 147 2.14 -12.30 -10.10
C ASN A 147 3.12 -13.37 -9.58
N ALA A 148 3.94 -13.05 -8.57
CA ALA A 148 4.84 -13.99 -7.92
C ALA A 148 4.18 -14.74 -6.75
N LEU A 149 3.04 -14.24 -6.25
CA LEU A 149 2.26 -14.94 -5.23
C LEU A 149 1.61 -16.19 -5.81
N PRO A 150 1.52 -17.30 -5.03
CA PRO A 150 0.79 -18.48 -5.47
C PRO A 150 -0.67 -18.12 -5.72
N ALA A 151 -1.25 -18.60 -6.82
CA ALA A 151 -2.70 -18.62 -7.00
C ALA A 151 -3.27 -19.42 -5.81
N GLY A 152 -4.10 -18.77 -4.99
CA GLY A 152 -4.48 -19.27 -3.66
C GLY A 152 -4.80 -20.76 -3.67
N ARG A 153 -4.01 -21.55 -2.93
CA ARG A 153 -4.47 -22.86 -2.47
C ARG A 153 -5.33 -22.58 -1.26
N HIS A 154 -6.62 -22.94 -1.27
CA HIS A 154 -7.29 -23.51 -0.12
C HIS A 154 -8.61 -24.17 -0.55
N GLY A 155 -8.66 -25.49 -0.37
CA GLY A 155 -9.84 -26.30 -0.60
C GLY A 155 -9.53 -27.77 -0.85
N GLN A 156 -8.81 -28.44 0.06
CA GLN A 156 -9.05 -29.87 0.31
C GLN A 156 -8.99 -30.10 1.82
N THR A 157 -10.18 -30.45 2.32
CA THR A 157 -10.49 -31.13 3.58
C THR A 157 -9.63 -32.35 3.82
#